data_AF-A0A0N4U4H3-F1
#
_entry.id   AF-A0A0N4U4H3-F1
#
_cell.length_a   1.000
_cell.length_b   1.000
_cell.length_c   1.000
_cell.angle_alpha   90.00
_cell.angle_beta   90.00
_cell.angle_gamma   90.00
#
_symmetry.space_group_name_H-M   'P 1'
#
loop_
_entity.id
_entity.type
_entity.pdbx_description
1 polymer ?
#
loop_
_entity_poly.entity_id
_entity_poly.type
_entity_poly.pdbx_seq_one_letter_code
_entity_poly.pdbx_strand_id
1 'polypeptide(L)' 'MDANNWKNGKERDDVFIVERVIDMRYNSKTKTREYLLKWMGYTDEENTWEPVENLVYFY' A
#
# COMPACT_ATOMS: atom_id res chain seq x y z
N MET A 1 5.93 21.77 26.50
CA MET A 1 5.10 20.69 25.92
C MET A 1 5.54 20.56 24.47
N ASP A 2 6.43 19.62 24.20
CA ASP A 2 7.13 19.51 22.92
C ASP A 2 6.20 18.99 21.82
N ALA A 3 6.04 19.79 20.76
CA ALA A 3 5.08 19.59 19.67
C ALA A 3 5.41 18.45 18.68
N ASN A 4 6.34 17.56 19.02
CA ASN A 4 6.84 16.52 18.12
C ASN A 4 6.11 15.17 18.20
N ASN A 5 5.06 15.04 19.02
CA ASN A 5 4.40 13.74 19.25
C ASN A 5 2.99 13.57 18.65
N TRP A 6 2.51 14.49 17.79
CA TRP A 6 1.18 14.36 17.16
C TRP A 6 1.18 13.64 15.80
N LYS A 7 2.35 13.38 15.20
CA LYS A 7 2.42 12.89 13.81
C LYS A 7 2.23 11.38 13.62
N ASN A 8 2.25 10.58 14.68
CA ASN A 8 2.25 9.12 14.57
C ASN A 8 0.86 8.46 14.46
N GLY A 9 -0.22 9.24 14.43
CA GLY A 9 -1.59 8.69 14.31
C GLY A 9 -1.97 8.31 12.88
N LYS A 10 -1.41 9.00 11.87
CA LYS A 10 -1.93 8.96 10.50
C LYS A 10 -1.51 7.72 9.70
N GLU A 11 -0.32 7.17 9.95
CA GLU A 11 0.22 6.05 9.16
C GLU A 11 -0.66 4.80 9.19
N ARG A 12 -1.46 4.61 10.25
CA ARG A 12 -2.38 3.46 10.36
C ARG A 12 -3.66 3.64 9.54
N ASP A 13 -4.06 4.89 9.28
CA ASP A 13 -5.29 5.16 8.54
C ASP A 13 -5.13 4.85 7.04
N ASP A 14 -3.88 4.79 6.55
CA ASP A 14 -3.54 4.50 5.17
C ASP A 14 -3.18 3.01 4.92
N VAL A 15 -3.39 2.13 5.91
CA VAL A 15 -3.16 0.68 5.77
C VAL A 15 -4.46 -0.03 5.43
N PHE A 16 -4.45 -0.74 4.30
CA PHE A 16 -5.60 -1.49 3.79
C PHE A 16 -5.27 -2.99 3.69
N ILE A 17 -6.29 -3.83 3.83
CA ILE A 17 -6.12 -5.28 3.71
C ILE A 17 -6.15 -5.67 2.22
N VAL A 18 -5.13 -6.39 1.79
CA VAL A 18 -5.04 -6.98 0.46
C VAL A 18 -5.82 -8.30 0.42
N GLU A 19 -6.73 -8.44 -0.53
CA GLU A 19 -7.42 -9.70 -0.83
C GLU A 19 -6.52 -10.64 -1.64
N ARG A 20 -5.90 -10.13 -2.72
CA ARG A 20 -4.91 -10.86 -3.53
C ARG A 20 -4.02 -9.94 -4.35
N VAL A 21 -2.86 -10.44 -4.76
CA VAL A 21 -2.02 -9.82 -5.79
C VAL A 21 -2.54 -10.23 -7.16
N ILE A 22 -2.87 -9.25 -8.00
CA ILE A 22 -3.41 -9.46 -9.36
C ILE A 22 -2.29 -9.58 -10.38
N ASP A 23 -1.30 -8.69 -10.31
CA ASP A 23 -0.22 -8.60 -11.28
C ASP A 23 1.04 -7.96 -10.66
N MET A 24 2.17 -8.06 -11.35
CA MET A 24 3.45 -7.47 -10.95
C MET A 24 4.12 -6.82 -12.15
N ARG A 25 4.68 -5.63 -11.95
CA ARG A 25 5.51 -4.95 -12.95
C ARG A 25 6.77 -4.33 -12.33
N TYR A 26 7.76 -4.05 -13.17
CA TYR A 26 8.88 -3.20 -12.81
C TYR A 26 8.63 -1.79 -13.33
N ASN A 27 8.57 -0.81 -12.44
CA ASN A 27 8.43 0.58 -12.80
C ASN A 27 9.82 1.21 -13.01
N SER A 28 10.17 1.47 -14.27
CA SER A 28 11.48 2.04 -14.64
C SER A 28 11.68 3.49 -14.16
N LYS A 29 10.60 4.22 -13.85
CA LYS A 29 10.67 5.61 -13.35
C LYS A 29 11.07 5.65 -11.88
N THR A 30 10.43 4.83 -11.06
CA THR A 30 10.73 4.71 -9.61
C THR A 30 11.87 3.74 -9.35
N LYS A 31 12.22 2.89 -10.33
CA LYS A 31 13.18 1.78 -10.23
C LYS A 31 12.79 0.74 -9.17
N THR A 32 11.49 0.55 -8.97
CA THR A 32 10.94 -0.40 -7.99
C THR A 32 9.99 -1.38 -8.65
N ARG A 33 9.76 -2.52 -7.97
CA ARG A 33 8.68 -3.43 -8.34
C ARG A 33 7.38 -2.92 -7.73
N GLU A 34 6.32 -3.00 -8.51
CA GLU A 34 4.96 -2.65 -8.09
C GLU A 34 4.05 -3.87 -8.28
N TYR A 35 3.07 -4.00 -7.40
CA TYR A 35 2.01 -5.00 -7.49
C TYR A 35 0.68 -4.32 -7.72
N LEU A 36 -0.13 -4.89 -8.61
CA LEU A 36 -1.53 -4.52 -8.72
C LEU A 36 -2.30 -5.29 -7.63
N LEU A 37 -2.84 -4.56 -6.66
CA LEU A 37 -3.48 -5.15 -5.50
C LEU A 37 -5.00 -5.10 -5.64
N LYS A 38 -5.65 -6.23 -5.35
CA LYS A 38 -7.08 -6.27 -5.07
C LYS A 38 -7.30 -6.01 -3.60
N TRP A 39 -7.91 -4.88 -3.27
CA TRP A 39 -8.22 -4.49 -1.90
C TRP A 39 -9.46 -5.25 -1.39
N MET A 40 -9.40 -5.72 -0.14
CA MET A 40 -10.49 -6.45 0.49
C MET A 40 -11.71 -5.54 0.70
N GLY A 41 -12.86 -5.94 0.17
CA GLY A 41 -14.11 -5.17 0.28
C GLY A 41 -14.32 -4.09 -0.79
N TYR A 42 -13.32 -3.84 -1.64
CA TYR A 42 -13.39 -2.89 -2.74
C TYR A 42 -13.63 -3.60 -4.08
N THR A 43 -13.98 -2.86 -5.12
CA THR A 43 -14.18 -3.41 -6.46
C THR A 43 -12.85 -3.58 -7.22
N ASP A 44 -12.84 -4.37 -8.29
CA ASP A 44 -11.64 -4.54 -9.13
C ASP A 44 -11.22 -3.23 -9.83
N GLU A 45 -12.15 -2.28 -9.98
CA GLU A 45 -11.90 -0.95 -10.55
C GLU A 45 -11.09 -0.05 -9.60
N GLU A 46 -11.09 -0.36 -8.31
CA GLU A 46 -10.35 0.34 -7.27
C GLU A 46 -8.96 -0.26 -7.03
N ASN A 47 -8.55 -1.24 -7.83
CA ASN A 47 -7.22 -1.82 -7.75
C ASN A 47 -6.15 -0.77 -8.07
N THR A 48 -5.12 -0.70 -7.24
CA THR A 48 -4.01 0.23 -7.43
C THR A 48 -2.68 -0.50 -7.55
N TRP A 49 -1.74 0.12 -8.27
CA TRP A 49 -0.36 -0.34 -8.35
C TRP A 49 0.42 0.22 -7.17
N GLU A 50 0.76 -0.64 -6.21
CA GLU A 50 1.51 -0.26 -5.03
C GLU A 50 2.96 -0.76 -5.10
N PRO A 51 3.93 0.07 -4.69
CA PRO A 51 5.31 -0.37 -4.53
C PRO A 51 5.42 -1.52 -3.52
N VAL A 52 6.35 -2.44 -3.75
CA VAL A 52 6.67 -3.54 -2.81
C VAL A 52 6.84 -3.02 -1.38
N GLU A 53 7.42 -1.84 -1.24
CA GLU A 53 7.70 -1.18 0.03
C GLU A 53 6.43 -0.85 0.84
N ASN A 54 5.26 -0.75 0.22
CA ASN A 54 3.98 -0.53 0.90
C ASN A 54 3.39 -1.81 1.50
N LEU A 55 3.90 -2.98 1.16
CA LEU A 55 3.46 -4.26 1.72
C LEU A 55 4.14 -4.51 3.07
N VAL A 56 3.60 -3.90 4.13
CA VAL A 56 4.22 -3.84 5.45
C VAL A 56 3.84 -4.99 6.40
N TYR A 57 2.68 -5.63 6.19
CA TYR A 57 2.17 -6.70 7.05
C TYR A 57 1.89 -7.97 6.23
N PHE A 58 2.44 -9.09 6.69
CA PHE A 58 2.18 -10.43 6.16
C PHE A 58 1.62 -11.27 7.30
N TYR A 59 0.46 -11.88 7.08
CA TYR A 59 -0.17 -12.81 8.02
C TYR A 59 0.25 -14.26 7.75
#